data_AF-A0A538RYW6-F1
#
_entry.id   AF-A0A538RYW6-F1
#
_cell.length_a   1.000
_cell.length_b   1.000
_cell.length_c   1.000
_cell.angle_alpha   90.00
_cell.angle_beta   90.00
_cell.angle_gamma   90.00
#
_symmetry.space_group_name_H-M   'P 1'
#
loop_
_entity.id
_entity.type
_entity.pdbx_description
1 polymer ?
#
loop_
_entity_poly.entity_id
_entity_poly.type
_entity_poly.pdbx_seq_one_letter_code
_entity_poly.pdbx_strand_id
1 'polypeptide(L)'
;MNFQFDMSSLSFPHLSAPASSASETDNLLRQLLEVQREQLVCLKALVSVHDVIARWRAFLARYREDFADLPDACRQAVPVLERSYGKLIAEVTEQLSQNGSDGLDNDFALQDFLDRYGMRLSQLGTILNMVAPFAEAGSRSEST
;
A
#
# COMPACT_ATOMS: atom_id res chain seq x y z
N MET A 1 68.96 23.53 9.35
CA MET A 1 68.66 22.08 9.42
C MET A 1 67.48 21.82 8.50
N ASN A 2 67.71 21.20 7.34
CA ASN A 2 66.65 20.73 6.45
C ASN A 2 66.71 19.20 6.48
N PHE A 3 65.63 18.56 6.95
CA PHE A 3 65.49 17.11 6.91
C PHE A 3 64.58 16.76 5.73
N GLN A 4 65.19 16.26 4.66
CA GLN A 4 64.51 15.71 3.51
C GLN A 4 64.35 14.21 3.74
N PHE A 5 63.13 13.76 4.02
CA PHE A 5 62.82 12.34 4.09
C PHE A 5 62.55 11.83 2.66
N ASP A 6 63.49 11.06 2.13
CA ASP A 6 63.36 10.32 0.88
C ASP A 6 62.53 9.05 1.16
N MET A 7 61.23 9.10 0.84
CA MET A 7 60.40 7.89 0.75
C MET A 7 60.59 7.26 -0.62
N SER A 8 61.74 6.61 -0.80
CA SER A 8 61.96 5.66 -1.88
C SER A 8 60.91 4.55 -1.78
N SER A 9 60.19 4.35 -2.88
CA SER A 9 59.08 3.42 -3.06
C SER A 9 59.41 2.00 -2.59
N LEU A 10 58.82 1.60 -1.47
CA LEU A 10 58.67 0.19 -1.11
C LEU A 10 57.62 -0.43 -2.05
N SER A 11 58.07 -0.94 -3.20
CA SER A 11 57.25 -1.81 -4.03
C SER A 11 57.00 -3.13 -3.29
N PHE A 12 55.82 -3.24 -2.67
CA PHE A 12 55.32 -4.52 -2.18
C PHE A 12 54.97 -5.40 -3.38
N PRO A 13 55.39 -6.68 -3.41
CA PRO A 13 54.95 -7.60 -4.43
C PRO A 13 53.43 -7.74 -4.32
N HIS A 14 52.72 -7.30 -5.37
CA HIS A 14 51.28 -7.42 -5.47
C HIS A 14 50.92 -8.91 -5.57
N LEU A 15 50.65 -9.55 -4.43
CA LEU A 15 49.95 -10.83 -4.40
C LEU A 15 48.63 -10.62 -5.16
N SER A 16 48.51 -11.24 -6.32
CA SER A 16 47.29 -11.25 -7.13
C SER A 16 46.13 -11.76 -6.26
N ALA A 17 45.34 -10.83 -5.73
CA ALA A 17 44.13 -11.15 -5.00
C ALA A 17 43.17 -11.91 -5.93
N PRO A 18 42.46 -12.94 -5.45
CA PRO A 18 41.50 -13.67 -6.26
C PRO A 18 40.35 -12.72 -6.63
N ALA A 19 40.32 -12.31 -7.91
CA ALA A 19 39.33 -11.39 -8.48
C ALA A 19 37.87 -11.88 -8.39
N SER A 20 37.63 -13.12 -7.97
CA SER A 20 36.30 -13.72 -7.79
C SER A 20 35.54 -13.17 -6.57
N SER A 21 36.22 -12.97 -5.43
CA SER A 21 35.57 -12.56 -4.17
C SER A 21 35.02 -11.11 -4.18
N ALA A 22 35.68 -10.21 -4.91
CA ALA A 22 35.23 -8.83 -5.09
C ALA A 22 33.95 -8.74 -5.93
N SER A 23 33.77 -9.66 -6.89
CA SER A 23 32.55 -9.73 -7.71
C SER A 23 31.37 -10.31 -6.92
N GLU A 24 31.60 -11.33 -6.10
CA GLU A 24 30.55 -11.90 -5.23
C GLU A 24 30.07 -10.90 -4.18
N THR A 25 30.98 -10.14 -3.59
CA THR A 25 30.65 -9.07 -2.64
C THR A 25 29.89 -7.91 -3.29
N ASP A 26 30.27 -7.48 -4.50
CA ASP A 26 29.51 -6.48 -5.28
C ASP A 26 28.10 -6.98 -5.62
N ASN A 27 27.97 -8.25 -6.01
CA ASN A 27 26.67 -8.87 -6.26
C ASN A 27 25.79 -8.94 -5.01
N LEU A 28 26.36 -9.31 -3.86
CA LEU A 28 25.62 -9.35 -2.59
C LEU A 28 25.17 -7.95 -2.17
N LEU A 29 26.03 -6.93 -2.32
CA LEU A 29 25.68 -5.54 -2.02
C LEU A 29 24.56 -5.03 -2.94
N ARG A 30 24.56 -5.39 -4.23
CA ARG A 30 23.47 -5.08 -5.16
C ARG A 30 22.15 -5.73 -4.74
N GLN A 31 22.20 -7.01 -4.38
CA GLN A 31 21.01 -7.73 -3.89
C GLN A 31 20.47 -7.12 -2.60
N LEU A 32 21.35 -6.76 -1.66
CA LEU A 32 20.95 -6.09 -0.43
C LEU A 32 20.31 -4.72 -0.69
N LEU A 33 20.89 -3.95 -1.62
CA LEU A 33 20.36 -2.64 -2.00
C LEU A 33 18.98 -2.77 -2.64
N GLU A 34 18.75 -3.80 -3.44
CA GLU A 34 17.44 -4.07 -4.03
C GLU A 34 16.39 -4.41 -2.97
N VAL A 35 16.72 -5.30 -2.03
CA VAL A 35 15.84 -5.60 -0.88
C VAL A 35 15.57 -4.36 -0.05
N GLN A 36 16.56 -3.50 0.19
CA GLN A 36 16.37 -2.24 0.92
C GLN A 36 15.45 -1.27 0.17
N ARG A 37 15.51 -1.22 -1.16
CA ARG A 37 14.59 -0.42 -1.98
C ARG A 37 13.17 -0.92 -1.86
N GLU A 38 12.96 -2.23 -1.95
CA GLU A 38 11.64 -2.86 -1.77
C GLU A 38 11.08 -2.57 -0.37
N GLN A 39 11.91 -2.74 0.67
CA GLN A 39 11.53 -2.42 2.05
C GLN A 39 11.12 -0.95 2.20
N LEU A 40 11.88 -0.03 1.59
CA LEU A 40 11.58 1.39 1.63
C LEU A 40 10.25 1.72 0.92
N VAL A 41 9.95 1.05 -0.18
CA VAL A 41 8.64 1.16 -0.86
C VAL A 41 7.51 0.70 0.06
N CYS A 42 7.64 -0.47 0.71
CA CYS A 42 6.65 -0.95 1.66
C CYS A 42 6.46 -0.01 2.86
N LEU A 43 7.55 0.51 3.42
CA LEU A 43 7.50 1.47 4.53
C LEU A 43 6.79 2.76 4.13
N LYS A 44 7.07 3.30 2.95
CA LYS A 44 6.37 4.49 2.43
C LYS A 44 4.86 4.25 2.30
N ALA A 45 4.46 3.06 1.83
CA ALA A 45 3.05 2.69 1.72
C ALA A 45 2.38 2.56 3.11
N LEU A 46 3.09 2.05 4.11
CA LEU A 46 2.55 1.98 5.48
C LEU A 46 2.38 3.36 6.12
N VAL A 47 3.36 4.27 5.92
CA VAL A 47 3.28 5.64 6.44
C VAL A 47 2.08 6.39 5.87
N SER A 48 1.81 6.25 4.57
CA SER A 48 0.67 6.94 3.93
C SER A 48 -0.68 6.51 4.50
N VAL A 49 -0.86 5.21 4.79
CA VAL A 49 -2.06 4.68 5.45
C VAL A 49 -2.17 5.22 6.88
N HIS A 50 -1.06 5.22 7.63
CA HIS A 50 -1.05 5.69 9.02
C HIS A 50 -1.40 7.18 9.13
N ASP A 51 -0.95 8.01 8.19
CA ASP A 51 -1.28 9.45 8.15
C ASP A 51 -2.77 9.72 7.95
N VAL A 52 -3.46 8.89 7.16
CA VAL A 52 -4.92 8.99 7.00
C VAL A 52 -5.64 8.72 8.32
N ILE A 53 -5.29 7.62 8.99
CA ILE A 53 -5.89 7.23 10.28
C ILE A 53 -5.59 8.28 11.36
N ALA A 54 -4.37 8.80 11.41
CA ALA A 54 -3.97 9.83 12.38
C ALA A 54 -4.79 11.12 12.21
N ARG A 55 -5.04 11.55 10.96
CA ARG A 55 -5.91 12.72 10.67
C ARG A 55 -7.35 12.49 11.14
N TRP A 56 -7.91 11.31 10.90
CA TRP A 56 -9.27 10.99 11.36
C TRP A 56 -9.37 10.92 12.89
N ARG A 57 -8.35 10.38 13.55
CA ARG A 57 -8.28 10.40 15.02
C ARG A 57 -8.25 11.82 15.57
N ALA A 58 -7.46 12.71 14.98
CA ALA A 58 -7.42 14.12 15.37
C ALA A 58 -8.77 14.82 15.13
N PHE A 59 -9.45 14.50 14.02
CA PHE A 59 -10.80 14.99 13.74
C PHE A 59 -11.82 14.54 14.79
N LEU A 60 -11.87 13.24 15.09
CA LEU A 60 -12.79 12.68 16.09
C LEU A 60 -12.50 13.23 17.50
N ALA A 61 -11.23 13.41 17.86
CA ALA A 61 -10.87 14.03 19.13
C ALA A 61 -11.34 15.49 19.21
N ARG A 62 -11.27 16.24 18.10
CA ARG A 62 -11.71 17.64 18.02
C ARG A 62 -13.22 17.79 18.10
N TYR A 63 -13.98 16.86 17.53
CA TYR A 63 -15.45 16.91 17.46
C TYR A 63 -16.11 15.79 18.26
N ARG A 64 -15.49 15.40 19.38
CA ARG A 64 -15.95 14.26 20.19
C ARG A 64 -17.38 14.45 20.72
N GLU A 65 -17.74 15.68 21.07
CA GLU A 65 -19.07 16.00 21.62
C GLU A 65 -20.16 15.96 20.55
N ASP A 66 -19.82 16.32 19.31
CA ASP A 66 -20.77 16.35 18.19
C ASP A 66 -20.96 14.95 17.56
N PHE A 67 -19.94 14.09 17.63
CA PHE A 67 -19.89 12.80 16.93
C PHE A 67 -19.43 11.65 17.84
N ALA A 68 -19.94 11.59 19.07
CA ALA A 68 -19.56 10.56 20.05
C ALA A 68 -19.86 9.13 19.55
N ASP A 69 -21.01 8.91 18.90
CA ASP A 69 -21.46 7.59 18.46
C ASP A 69 -20.99 7.22 17.04
N LEU A 70 -20.37 8.16 16.33
CA LEU A 70 -19.98 7.98 14.93
C LEU A 70 -19.03 6.79 14.72
N PRO A 71 -17.98 6.59 15.53
CA PRO A 71 -17.07 5.46 15.33
C PRO A 71 -17.75 4.10 15.51
N ASP A 72 -18.69 3.99 16.45
CA ASP A 72 -19.44 2.77 16.70
C ASP A 72 -20.49 2.51 15.62
N ALA A 73 -21.18 3.56 15.16
CA ALA A 73 -22.07 3.47 14.02
C ALA A 73 -21.31 3.03 12.75
N CYS A 74 -20.13 3.58 12.50
CA CYS A 74 -19.25 3.15 11.41
C CYS A 74 -18.82 1.69 11.59
N ARG A 75 -18.46 1.26 12.80
CA ARG A 75 -18.07 -0.13 13.09
C ARG A 75 -19.19 -1.13 12.81
N GLN A 76 -20.44 -0.76 13.09
CA GLN A 76 -21.61 -1.58 12.76
C GLN A 76 -21.93 -1.56 11.26
N ALA A 77 -21.69 -0.44 10.58
CA ALA A 77 -21.97 -0.28 9.15
C ALA A 77 -20.97 -1.00 8.25
N VAL A 78 -19.67 -0.99 8.58
CA VAL A 78 -18.60 -1.62 7.78
C VAL A 78 -18.94 -3.06 7.35
N PRO A 79 -19.25 -4.01 8.26
CA PRO A 79 -19.51 -5.40 7.85
C PRO A 79 -20.79 -5.55 7.00
N VAL A 80 -21.72 -4.60 7.06
CA VAL A 80 -22.91 -4.57 6.19
C VAL A 80 -22.53 -4.06 4.80
N LEU A 81 -21.70 -3.02 4.73
CA LEU A 81 -21.18 -2.47 3.47
C LEU A 81 -20.29 -3.47 2.75
N GLU A 82 -19.37 -4.15 3.44
CA GLU A 82 -18.51 -5.20 2.88
C GLU A 82 -19.33 -6.35 2.28
N ARG A 83 -20.34 -6.82 3.02
CA ARG A 83 -21.27 -7.85 2.52
C ARG A 83 -22.04 -7.39 1.28
N SER A 84 -22.43 -6.12 1.24
CA SER A 84 -23.15 -5.55 0.09
C SER A 84 -22.22 -5.40 -1.13
N TYR A 85 -20.97 -4.98 -0.90
CA TYR A 85 -19.95 -4.89 -1.94
C TYR A 85 -19.59 -6.26 -2.52
N GLY A 86 -19.43 -7.27 -1.66
CA GLY A 86 -19.21 -8.65 -2.08
C GLY A 86 -20.38 -9.22 -2.89
N LYS A 87 -21.63 -8.94 -2.51
CA LYS A 87 -22.82 -9.32 -3.28
C LYS A 87 -22.83 -8.66 -4.66
N LEU A 88 -22.49 -7.39 -4.75
CA LEU A 88 -22.42 -6.67 -6.03
C LEU A 88 -21.34 -7.27 -6.94
N ILE A 89 -20.17 -7.62 -6.41
CA ILE A 89 -19.13 -8.32 -7.18
C ILE A 89 -19.61 -9.69 -7.64
N ALA A 90 -20.29 -10.45 -6.78
CA ALA A 90 -20.82 -11.76 -7.14
C ALA A 90 -21.82 -11.65 -8.30
N GLU A 91 -22.74 -10.70 -8.23
CA GLU A 91 -23.71 -10.40 -9.31
C GLU A 91 -22.99 -10.04 -10.62
N VAL A 92 -21.99 -9.16 -10.55
CA VAL A 92 -21.18 -8.78 -11.71
C VAL A 92 -20.45 -9.98 -12.32
N THR A 93 -19.87 -10.83 -11.47
CA THR A 93 -19.13 -12.02 -11.91
C THR A 93 -20.06 -13.05 -12.55
N GLU A 94 -21.26 -13.22 -12.00
CA GLU A 94 -22.29 -14.09 -12.56
C GLU A 94 -22.75 -13.60 -13.93
N GLN A 95 -23.02 -12.30 -14.08
CA GLN A 95 -23.39 -11.70 -15.36
C GLN A 95 -22.31 -11.87 -16.43
N LEU A 96 -21.04 -11.69 -16.06
CA LEU A 96 -19.91 -11.94 -16.96
C LEU A 96 -19.83 -13.42 -17.37
N SER A 97 -20.06 -14.33 -16.43
CA SER A 97 -20.05 -15.78 -16.70
C SER A 97 -21.20 -16.23 -17.59
N GLN A 98 -22.39 -15.61 -17.46
CA GLN A 98 -23.59 -15.97 -18.24
C GLN A 98 -23.56 -15.39 -19.66
N ASN A 99 -23.00 -14.20 -19.83
CA ASN A 99 -22.96 -13.51 -21.12
C ASN A 99 -21.77 -13.92 -22.01
N GLY A 100 -20.78 -14.66 -21.47
CA GLY A 100 -19.64 -15.18 -22.21
C GLY A 100 -18.72 -14.07 -22.78
N SER A 101 -17.66 -14.45 -23.52
CA SER A 101 -16.78 -13.48 -24.19
C SER A 101 -17.53 -12.65 -25.25
N ASP A 102 -18.54 -13.24 -25.91
CA ASP A 102 -19.37 -12.57 -26.92
C ASP A 102 -20.21 -11.42 -26.34
N GLY A 103 -20.56 -11.46 -25.05
CA GLY A 103 -21.41 -10.45 -24.40
C GLY A 103 -20.74 -9.10 -24.15
N LEU A 104 -19.40 -9.05 -24.21
CA LEU A 104 -18.61 -7.83 -24.06
C LEU A 104 -17.80 -7.46 -25.31
N ASP A 105 -17.87 -8.27 -26.37
CA ASP A 105 -17.15 -8.03 -27.63
C ASP A 105 -17.69 -6.81 -28.40
N ASN A 106 -18.89 -6.34 -28.05
CA ASN A 106 -19.46 -5.10 -28.56
C ASN A 106 -19.19 -3.94 -27.59
N ASP A 107 -18.52 -2.88 -28.07
CA ASP A 107 -18.25 -1.64 -27.33
C ASP A 107 -19.51 -1.08 -26.64
N PHE A 108 -20.68 -1.19 -27.26
CA PHE A 108 -21.94 -0.74 -26.66
C PHE A 108 -22.33 -1.58 -25.42
N ALA A 109 -22.16 -2.90 -25.49
CA ALA A 109 -22.49 -3.80 -24.39
C ALA A 109 -21.48 -3.66 -23.23
N LEU A 110 -20.21 -3.44 -23.54
CA LEU A 110 -19.18 -3.11 -22.56
C LEU A 110 -19.49 -1.77 -21.87
N GLN A 111 -19.86 -0.74 -22.63
CA GLN A 111 -20.21 0.56 -22.08
C GLN A 111 -21.43 0.49 -21.15
N ASP A 112 -22.52 -0.17 -21.57
CA ASP A 112 -23.71 -0.36 -20.74
C ASP A 112 -23.41 -1.17 -19.47
N PHE A 113 -22.55 -2.19 -19.57
CA PHE A 113 -22.07 -2.94 -18.41
C PHE A 113 -21.28 -2.05 -17.43
N LEU A 114 -20.34 -1.25 -17.93
CA LEU A 114 -19.55 -0.33 -17.12
C LEU A 114 -20.42 0.75 -16.45
N ASP A 115 -21.42 1.27 -17.16
CA ASP A 115 -22.34 2.27 -16.62
C ASP A 115 -23.22 1.67 -15.50
N ARG A 116 -23.71 0.43 -15.68
CA ARG A 116 -24.56 -0.26 -14.69
C ARG A 116 -23.81 -0.63 -13.42
N TYR A 117 -22.61 -1.19 -13.55
CA TYR A 117 -21.89 -1.80 -12.43
C TYR A 117 -20.68 -1.00 -11.97
N GLY A 118 -19.97 -0.35 -12.88
CA GLY A 118 -18.75 0.42 -12.59
C GLY A 118 -19.00 1.58 -11.63
N MET A 119 -20.05 2.37 -11.87
CA MET A 119 -20.40 3.48 -10.99
C MET A 119 -20.78 2.99 -9.58
N ARG A 120 -21.60 1.95 -9.48
CA ARG A 120 -22.07 1.41 -8.18
C ARG A 120 -20.93 0.80 -7.37
N LEU A 121 -20.05 0.04 -8.02
CA LEU A 121 -18.86 -0.53 -7.38
C LEU A 121 -17.91 0.57 -6.90
N SER A 122 -17.63 1.55 -7.75
CA SER A 122 -16.75 2.68 -7.41
C SER A 122 -17.29 3.49 -6.23
N GLN A 123 -18.59 3.83 -6.25
CA GLN A 123 -19.23 4.57 -5.17
C GLN A 123 -19.21 3.79 -3.86
N LEU A 124 -19.60 2.50 -3.88
CA LEU A 124 -19.62 1.69 -2.66
C LEU A 124 -18.22 1.46 -2.10
N GLY A 125 -17.22 1.24 -2.96
CA GLY A 125 -15.81 1.16 -2.54
C GLY A 125 -15.30 2.48 -1.96
N THR A 126 -15.70 3.62 -2.52
CA THR A 126 -15.37 4.94 -1.99
C THR A 126 -15.97 5.15 -0.59
N ILE A 127 -17.24 4.79 -0.40
CA ILE A 127 -17.90 4.86 0.90
C ILE A 127 -17.19 3.96 1.91
N LEU A 128 -16.84 2.73 1.52
CA LEU A 128 -16.10 1.80 2.38
C LEU A 128 -14.75 2.40 2.82
N ASN A 129 -13.98 2.94 1.86
CA ASN A 129 -12.69 3.59 2.13
C ASN A 129 -12.80 4.82 3.02
N MET A 130 -13.95 5.50 3.02
CA MET A 130 -14.20 6.62 3.92
C MET A 130 -14.59 6.14 5.32
N VAL A 131 -15.49 5.15 5.42
CA VAL A 131 -16.08 4.69 6.69
C VAL A 131 -15.13 3.82 7.52
N ALA A 132 -14.33 2.96 6.87
CA ALA A 132 -13.42 2.05 7.58
C ALA A 132 -12.40 2.76 8.48
N PRO A 133 -11.71 3.84 8.04
CA PRO A 133 -10.81 4.59 8.90
C PRO A 133 -11.49 5.24 10.11
N PHE A 134 -12.77 5.62 10.04
CA PHE A 134 -13.50 6.15 11.21
C PHE A 134 -13.78 5.06 12.24
N ALA A 135 -14.16 3.86 11.80
CA ALA A 135 -14.33 2.71 12.68
C ALA A 135 -13.02 2.33 13.40
N GLU A 136 -11.88 2.38 12.70
CA GLU A 136 -10.55 2.11 13.26
C GLU A 136 -10.01 3.24 14.15
N ALA A 137 -10.30 4.50 13.82
CA ALA A 137 -9.83 5.63 14.61
C ALA A 137 -10.48 5.66 16.01
N GLY A 138 -11.72 5.20 16.14
CA GLY A 138 -12.43 5.09 17.42
C GLY A 138 -11.97 3.94 18.31
N SER A 139 -11.65 2.76 17.75
CA SER A 139 -11.34 1.55 18.52
C SER A 139 -10.11 1.69 19.44
N ARG A 140 -9.14 2.54 19.07
CA ARG A 140 -7.92 2.74 19.86
C ARG A 140 -8.06 3.77 20.99
N SER A 141 -9.12 4.58 21.00
CA SER A 141 -9.36 5.53 22.10
C SER A 141 -9.88 4.84 23.37
N GLU A 142 -10.46 3.64 23.24
CA GLU A 142 -11.04 2.87 24.36
C GLU A 142 -10.02 1.98 25.10
N SER A 143 -8.78 1.87 24.59
CA SER A 143 -7.74 0.99 25.13
C SER A 143 -6.71 1.68 26.05
N THR A 144 -7.01 2.88 26.53
CA THR A 144 -6.18 3.67 27.47
C THR A 144 -7.06 4.25 28.56
#